data_AF-A0A4T0VJT5-F1
#
_entry.id   AF-A0A4T0VJT5-F1
#
_cell.length_a   1.000
_cell.length_b   1.000
_cell.length_c   1.000
_cell.angle_alpha   90.00
_cell.angle_beta   90.00
_cell.angle_gamma   90.00
#
_symmetry.space_group_name_H-M   'P 1'
#
loop_
_entity.id
_entity.type
_entity.pdbx_description
1 polymer ?
#
loop_
_entity_poly.entity_id
_entity_poly.type
_entity_poly.pdbx_seq_one_letter_code
_entity_poly.pdbx_strand_id
1 'polypeptide(L)'
;MFAGWCFHGNRAMPWCSRAKVIHGSIFGDEDMSSSDSSVNIASTTLTRVDGHVTMIGSMYRSTIQNLSFPNLHTVGGSFALERTYGLTYLDVTNLHTVGSIHIIAPGLSTLKHTALRRVGPSYDAQKIARTFGPQNGILIGTTSLESVDSIFNNNIKVESASLFASGRIKRVVVGFNESAKLLIHGAEDADAGQLEVVLGGESTTSIHIGEMEMQYALTNMSHLHLPFDQLGWLYLEAEKYMTWVSNPPQAAQWSNFSLTISRTEVNFTSEYMPDEKGGWVRSWYWPQKDIFSVDISSGNLTTAFFESFFEYQNATVNTTSQPKVLHEFRLTPDNVATLDCEPFRNLVEQGIIGSFECYSRLKDSSAYSWRETSVLSSTWSAVAIAAIVYFTAL
;
A
#
# COMPACT_ATOMS: atom_id res chain seq x y z
N MET A 1 20.62 23.11 -25.30
CA MET A 1 19.83 22.55 -24.18
C MET A 1 19.02 23.72 -23.62
N PHE A 2 17.83 24.00 -24.18
CA PHE A 2 16.98 25.10 -23.70
C PHE A 2 16.01 24.53 -22.67
N ALA A 3 16.20 24.85 -21.40
CA ALA A 3 15.13 24.76 -20.42
C ALA A 3 14.09 25.83 -20.82
N GLY A 4 13.00 25.42 -21.45
CA GLY A 4 11.92 26.33 -21.81
C GLY A 4 11.10 26.68 -20.58
N TRP A 5 11.39 27.81 -19.94
CA TRP A 5 10.51 28.36 -18.91
C TRP A 5 9.22 28.82 -19.58
N CYS A 6 8.11 28.11 -19.37
CA CYS A 6 6.80 28.55 -19.82
C CYS A 6 6.20 29.65 -18.93
N PHE A 7 6.73 29.83 -17.72
CA PHE A 7 6.21 30.73 -16.69
C PHE A 7 7.36 31.50 -16.04
N HIS A 8 7.16 32.78 -15.80
CA HIS A 8 8.01 33.62 -14.96
C HIS A 8 7.10 34.48 -14.08
N GLY A 9 7.01 34.16 -12.79
CA GLY A 9 5.96 34.67 -11.91
C GLY A 9 4.55 34.25 -12.36
N ASN A 10 3.54 35.09 -12.10
CA ASN A 10 2.11 34.79 -12.34
C ASN A 10 1.65 34.88 -13.81
N ARG A 11 2.54 34.84 -14.82
CA ARG A 11 2.17 34.99 -16.23
C ARG A 11 2.65 33.81 -17.08
N ALA A 12 1.71 33.22 -17.81
CA ALA A 12 1.98 32.30 -18.90
C ALA A 12 2.68 33.03 -20.04
N MET A 13 3.85 32.54 -20.47
CA MET A 13 4.51 33.09 -21.66
C MET A 13 3.70 32.74 -22.91
N PRO A 14 3.46 33.70 -23.83
CA PRO A 14 2.67 33.48 -25.06
C PRO A 14 3.18 32.37 -25.97
N TRP A 15 4.42 31.93 -25.81
CA TRP A 15 5.05 30.90 -26.65
C TRP A 15 4.59 29.48 -26.31
N CYS A 16 4.13 29.22 -25.08
CA CYS A 16 3.71 27.87 -24.68
C CYS A 16 2.26 27.53 -25.07
N SER A 17 1.41 28.51 -25.39
CA SER A 17 0.03 28.27 -25.83
C SER A 17 -0.09 27.71 -27.25
N ARG A 18 0.97 27.80 -28.06
CA ARG A 18 1.01 27.33 -29.46
C ARG A 18 1.93 26.12 -29.68
N ALA A 19 2.72 25.74 -28.68
CA ALA A 19 3.67 24.65 -28.82
C ALA A 19 2.95 23.30 -28.84
N LYS A 20 3.21 22.48 -29.88
CA LYS A 20 2.70 21.11 -29.96
C LYS A 20 3.56 20.12 -29.16
N VAL A 21 4.86 20.35 -29.11
CA VAL A 21 5.85 19.52 -28.41
C VAL A 21 6.82 20.42 -27.65
N ILE A 22 7.14 20.07 -26.42
CA ILE A 22 8.19 20.72 -25.62
C ILE A 22 9.31 19.71 -25.39
N HIS A 23 10.50 19.95 -25.95
CA HIS A 23 11.68 19.10 -25.82
C HIS A 23 12.44 19.28 -24.48
N GLY A 24 11.74 19.73 -23.44
CA GLY A 24 12.27 20.04 -22.13
C GLY A 24 11.17 19.90 -21.07
N SER A 25 11.31 20.61 -19.95
CA SER A 25 10.34 20.59 -18.86
C SER A 25 9.50 21.85 -18.82
N ILE A 26 8.27 21.72 -18.33
CA ILE A 26 7.42 22.80 -17.86
C ILE A 26 7.59 22.87 -16.34
N PHE A 27 7.99 24.03 -15.83
CA PHE A 27 8.10 24.28 -14.40
C PHE A 27 7.33 25.54 -14.04
N GLY A 28 6.49 25.44 -13.01
CA GLY A 28 5.86 26.56 -12.33
C GLY A 28 6.14 26.45 -10.84
N ASP A 29 6.60 27.54 -10.26
CA ASP A 29 6.88 27.64 -8.82
C ASP A 29 6.31 28.96 -8.32
N GLU A 30 5.49 28.86 -7.29
CA GLU A 30 4.88 30.01 -6.66
C GLU A 30 5.72 30.45 -5.46
N ASP A 31 6.42 31.57 -5.62
CA ASP A 31 6.97 32.30 -4.49
C ASP A 31 5.86 32.77 -3.55
N MET A 32 6.15 32.90 -2.25
CA MET A 32 5.21 33.35 -1.20
C MET A 32 4.68 34.81 -1.37
N SER A 33 4.83 35.41 -2.54
CA SER A 33 4.42 36.78 -2.81
C SER A 33 2.89 36.90 -2.83
N SER A 34 2.40 37.91 -2.10
CA SER A 34 0.99 38.14 -1.73
C SER A 34 0.12 38.65 -2.89
N SER A 35 0.13 38.00 -4.04
CA SER A 35 -0.78 38.39 -5.13
C SER A 35 -2.14 37.71 -4.95
N ASP A 36 -3.21 38.48 -4.81
CA ASP A 36 -4.59 37.98 -4.83
C ASP A 36 -5.08 37.56 -6.23
N SER A 37 -4.20 37.63 -7.24
CA SER A 37 -4.53 37.25 -8.62
C SER A 37 -4.48 35.74 -8.80
N SER A 38 -5.58 35.14 -9.26
CA SER A 38 -5.56 33.75 -9.68
C SER A 38 -4.96 33.57 -11.08
N VAL A 39 -4.30 32.43 -11.28
CA VAL A 39 -3.62 32.05 -12.52
C VAL A 39 -4.30 30.80 -13.09
N ASN A 40 -4.65 30.88 -14.38
CA ASN A 40 -5.17 29.76 -15.15
C ASN A 40 -4.19 29.45 -16.27
N ILE A 41 -3.77 28.20 -16.36
CA ILE A 41 -2.80 27.74 -17.35
C ILE A 41 -3.49 26.76 -18.28
N ALA A 42 -3.50 27.04 -19.57
CA ALA A 42 -4.09 26.15 -20.55
C ALA A 42 -3.28 26.06 -21.85
N SER A 43 -3.23 24.87 -22.44
CA SER A 43 -2.80 24.67 -23.83
C SER A 43 -3.63 23.57 -24.48
N THR A 44 -4.34 23.93 -25.55
CA THR A 44 -5.09 22.99 -26.39
C THR A 44 -4.26 22.47 -27.55
N THR A 45 -3.01 22.91 -27.72
CA THR A 45 -2.14 22.46 -28.82
C THR A 45 -1.05 21.50 -28.34
N LEU A 46 -0.70 21.57 -27.05
CA LEU A 46 0.35 20.74 -26.46
C LEU A 46 -0.07 19.27 -26.46
N THR A 47 0.76 18.44 -27.09
CA THR A 47 0.56 16.99 -27.20
C THR A 47 1.63 16.19 -26.48
N ARG A 48 2.81 16.76 -26.24
CA ARG A 48 3.95 16.05 -25.66
C ARG A 48 4.91 16.97 -24.94
N VAL A 49 5.42 16.51 -23.79
CA VAL A 49 6.53 17.11 -23.05
C VAL A 49 7.59 16.02 -22.86
N ASP A 50 8.81 16.22 -23.36
CA ASP A 50 9.88 15.22 -23.24
C ASP A 50 10.46 15.16 -21.82
N GLY A 51 10.45 16.28 -21.10
CA GLY A 51 10.87 16.38 -19.70
C GLY A 51 9.69 16.25 -18.72
N HIS A 52 9.71 17.08 -17.69
CA HIS A 52 8.76 17.07 -16.59
C HIS A 52 7.67 18.13 -16.77
N VAL A 53 6.51 17.92 -16.17
CA VAL A 53 5.53 18.98 -15.91
C VAL A 53 5.39 19.09 -14.41
N THR A 54 5.92 20.15 -13.82
CA THR A 54 5.95 20.33 -12.37
C THR A 54 5.36 21.68 -12.01
N MET A 55 4.37 21.68 -11.12
CA MET A 55 3.80 22.88 -10.52
C MET A 55 3.93 22.77 -9.00
N ILE A 56 4.66 23.71 -8.41
CA ILE A 56 4.87 23.80 -6.97
C ILE A 56 4.14 25.04 -6.47
N GLY A 57 3.19 24.83 -5.56
CA GLY A 57 2.51 25.90 -4.86
C GLY A 57 3.21 26.26 -3.55
N SER A 58 2.89 27.45 -3.04
CA SER A 58 3.33 27.89 -1.72
C SER A 58 2.52 27.21 -0.60
N MET A 59 3.10 27.16 0.60
CA MET A 59 2.39 26.64 1.78
C MET A 59 1.13 27.50 2.08
N TYR A 60 -0.02 26.85 2.18
CA TYR A 60 -1.34 27.41 2.56
C TYR A 60 -2.00 28.39 1.57
N ARG A 61 -1.31 28.82 0.51
CA ARG A 61 -1.89 29.65 -0.55
C ARG A 61 -1.27 29.26 -1.88
N SER A 62 -2.09 29.00 -2.89
CA SER A 62 -1.62 29.00 -4.27
C SER A 62 -2.53 29.83 -5.19
N THR A 63 -1.93 30.50 -6.15
CA THR A 63 -2.57 31.35 -7.15
C THR A 63 -3.04 30.54 -8.36
N ILE A 64 -2.36 29.44 -8.70
CA ILE A 64 -2.76 28.51 -9.75
C ILE A 64 -4.09 27.86 -9.35
N GLN A 65 -5.15 28.19 -10.09
CA GLN A 65 -6.50 27.68 -9.87
C GLN A 65 -6.91 26.59 -10.83
N ASN A 66 -6.50 26.69 -12.10
CA ASN A 66 -6.88 25.76 -13.15
C ASN A 66 -5.68 25.41 -14.04
N LEU A 67 -5.50 24.12 -14.32
CA LEU A 67 -4.53 23.59 -15.29
C LEU A 67 -5.26 22.79 -16.37
N SER A 68 -5.07 23.10 -17.64
CA SER A 68 -5.77 22.44 -18.75
C SER A 68 -4.85 22.14 -19.93
N PHE A 69 -4.54 20.86 -20.12
CA PHE A 69 -3.77 20.31 -21.23
C PHE A 69 -4.55 19.14 -21.87
N PRO A 70 -5.76 19.36 -22.40
CA PRO A 70 -6.66 18.28 -22.82
C PRO A 70 -6.07 17.40 -23.93
N ASN A 71 -5.15 17.94 -24.74
CA ASN A 71 -4.51 17.21 -25.84
C ASN A 71 -3.13 16.64 -25.48
N LEU A 72 -2.65 16.83 -24.25
CA LEU A 72 -1.37 16.28 -23.80
C LEU A 72 -1.48 14.77 -23.67
N HIS A 73 -0.63 14.04 -24.39
CA HIS A 73 -0.63 12.59 -24.45
C HIS A 73 0.50 11.96 -23.63
N THR A 74 1.66 12.62 -23.61
CA THR A 74 2.88 12.07 -23.06
C THR A 74 3.67 13.11 -22.28
N VAL A 75 4.11 12.73 -21.09
CA VAL A 75 5.17 13.40 -20.33
C VAL A 75 6.30 12.40 -20.12
N GLY A 76 7.50 12.68 -20.65
CA GLY A 76 8.62 11.75 -20.56
C GLY A 76 9.14 11.57 -19.13
N GLY A 77 9.09 12.62 -18.32
CA GLY A 77 9.41 12.61 -16.90
C GLY A 77 8.16 12.55 -16.01
N SER A 78 8.22 13.28 -14.89
CA SER A 78 7.13 13.36 -13.91
C SER A 78 6.08 14.38 -14.31
N PHE A 79 4.80 14.05 -14.10
CA PHE A 79 3.72 15.01 -13.96
C PHE A 79 3.48 15.23 -12.45
N ALA A 80 3.96 16.35 -11.91
CA ALA A 80 3.98 16.61 -10.48
C ALA A 80 3.22 17.90 -10.13
N LEU A 81 2.26 17.77 -9.22
CA LEU A 81 1.56 18.89 -8.58
C LEU A 81 1.86 18.81 -7.10
N GLU A 82 2.61 19.77 -6.58
CA GLU A 82 3.05 19.76 -5.18
C GLU A 82 2.51 21.00 -4.48
N ARG A 83 1.75 20.80 -3.39
CA ARG A 83 1.25 21.89 -2.54
C ARG A 83 0.46 22.96 -3.30
N THR A 84 -0.26 22.55 -4.34
CA THR A 84 -1.09 23.46 -5.15
C THR A 84 -2.47 23.64 -4.48
N TYR A 85 -2.51 24.30 -3.32
CA TYR A 85 -3.71 24.43 -2.47
C TYR A 85 -4.91 25.11 -3.14
N GLY A 86 -4.67 26.05 -4.05
CA GLY A 86 -5.68 26.77 -4.81
C GLY A 86 -6.12 26.08 -6.11
N LEU A 87 -5.41 25.03 -6.55
CA LEU A 87 -5.74 24.31 -7.78
C LEU A 87 -7.02 23.51 -7.56
N THR A 88 -8.09 23.84 -8.28
CA THR A 88 -9.41 23.19 -8.14
C THR A 88 -9.77 22.32 -9.34
N TYR A 89 -9.21 22.60 -10.51
CA TYR A 89 -9.49 21.89 -11.76
C TYR A 89 -8.20 21.49 -12.48
N LEU A 90 -8.09 20.22 -12.83
CA LEU A 90 -7.06 19.66 -13.70
C LEU A 90 -7.71 18.95 -14.88
N ASP A 91 -7.36 19.37 -16.10
CA ASP A 91 -7.74 18.67 -17.33
C ASP A 91 -6.50 18.16 -18.04
N VAL A 92 -6.31 16.85 -17.97
CA VAL A 92 -5.30 16.09 -18.69
C VAL A 92 -5.99 14.90 -19.35
N THR A 93 -7.17 15.14 -19.92
CA THR A 93 -8.10 14.10 -20.42
C THR A 93 -7.37 12.99 -21.19
N ASN A 94 -6.46 13.37 -22.09
CA ASN A 94 -5.78 12.44 -22.97
C ASN A 94 -4.35 12.05 -22.54
N LEU A 95 -3.92 12.38 -21.32
CA LEU A 95 -2.60 11.99 -20.81
C LEU A 95 -2.62 10.51 -20.47
N HIS A 96 -1.85 9.69 -21.19
CA HIS A 96 -1.87 8.23 -21.01
C HIS A 96 -0.49 7.62 -20.86
N THR A 97 0.58 8.40 -21.00
CA THR A 97 1.95 7.95 -20.77
C THR A 97 2.72 8.99 -19.96
N VAL A 98 3.23 8.57 -18.80
CA VAL A 98 4.05 9.38 -17.90
C VAL A 98 5.26 8.57 -17.42
N GLY A 99 6.33 9.24 -17.01
CA GLY A 99 7.37 8.62 -16.18
C GLY A 99 6.86 8.42 -14.75
N SER A 100 6.32 9.47 -14.13
CA SER A 100 5.62 9.34 -12.85
C SER A 100 4.49 10.35 -12.75
N ILE A 101 3.55 10.12 -11.84
CA ILE A 101 2.45 11.06 -11.59
C ILE A 101 2.28 11.29 -10.09
N HIS A 102 2.52 12.51 -9.66
CA HIS A 102 2.48 12.92 -8.26
C HIS A 102 1.44 14.04 -8.13
N ILE A 103 0.37 13.82 -7.37
CA ILE A 103 -0.69 14.82 -7.15
C ILE A 103 -0.88 15.02 -5.65
N ILE A 104 -0.38 16.15 -5.16
CA ILE A 104 -0.62 16.68 -3.82
C ILE A 104 -1.23 18.07 -4.01
N ALA A 105 -2.54 18.10 -4.20
CA ALA A 105 -3.30 19.29 -4.54
C ALA A 105 -4.59 19.32 -3.68
N PRO A 106 -4.52 19.81 -2.43
CA PRO A 106 -5.63 19.69 -1.48
C PRO A 106 -6.95 20.32 -1.96
N GLY A 107 -6.89 21.38 -2.76
CA GLY A 107 -8.06 22.03 -3.36
C GLY A 107 -8.63 21.32 -4.58
N LEU A 108 -7.92 20.33 -5.15
CA LEU A 108 -8.27 19.72 -6.43
C LEU A 108 -9.53 18.89 -6.27
N SER A 109 -10.64 19.37 -6.84
CA SER A 109 -11.95 18.73 -6.75
C SER A 109 -12.43 18.17 -8.09
N THR A 110 -11.89 18.66 -9.20
CA THR A 110 -12.19 18.17 -10.54
C THR A 110 -10.93 17.69 -11.25
N LEU A 111 -10.88 16.39 -11.56
CA LEU A 111 -9.88 15.78 -12.43
C LEU A 111 -10.56 15.24 -13.69
N LYS A 112 -10.26 15.85 -14.85
CA LYS A 112 -10.57 15.25 -16.15
C LYS A 112 -9.38 14.46 -16.65
N HIS A 113 -9.49 13.15 -16.58
CA HIS A 113 -8.49 12.20 -17.01
C HIS A 113 -9.18 10.89 -17.38
N THR A 114 -8.83 10.29 -18.52
CA THR A 114 -9.48 9.07 -19.00
C THR A 114 -8.84 7.80 -18.42
N ALA A 115 -7.56 7.57 -18.68
CA ALA A 115 -6.87 6.34 -18.29
C ALA A 115 -5.35 6.47 -18.48
N LEU A 116 -4.58 5.91 -17.55
CA LEU A 116 -3.15 5.68 -17.77
C LEU A 116 -2.94 4.38 -18.54
N ARG A 117 -2.14 4.42 -19.60
CA ARG A 117 -1.75 3.23 -20.37
C ARG A 117 -0.32 2.79 -20.10
N ARG A 118 0.51 3.69 -19.58
CA ARG A 118 1.90 3.41 -19.25
C ARG A 118 2.43 4.36 -18.20
N VAL A 119 3.07 3.80 -17.18
CA VAL A 119 3.95 4.50 -16.24
C VAL A 119 5.34 3.87 -16.42
N GLY A 120 6.27 4.64 -16.96
CA GLY A 120 7.64 4.16 -17.23
C GLY A 120 8.62 4.62 -16.16
N PRO A 121 9.87 4.12 -16.11
CA PRO A 121 10.87 4.70 -15.22
C PRO A 121 11.06 6.19 -15.55
N SER A 122 10.98 7.06 -14.56
CA SER A 122 11.31 8.48 -14.73
C SER A 122 12.80 8.59 -15.06
N TYR A 123 13.13 9.17 -16.22
CA TYR A 123 14.52 9.31 -16.69
C TYR A 123 15.42 10.12 -15.73
N ASP A 124 14.83 10.78 -14.72
CA ASP A 124 15.46 11.70 -13.77
C ASP A 124 15.11 11.40 -12.29
N ALA A 125 14.84 10.13 -11.94
CA ALA A 125 14.42 9.69 -10.60
C ALA A 125 15.34 10.17 -9.45
N GLN A 126 16.63 10.40 -9.71
CA GLN A 126 17.61 10.79 -8.68
C GLN A 126 17.43 12.21 -8.13
N LYS A 127 16.77 13.13 -8.85
CA LYS A 127 16.60 14.53 -8.40
C LYS A 127 15.31 14.73 -7.59
N ILE A 128 14.24 13.99 -7.90
CA ILE A 128 12.97 13.97 -7.14
C ILE A 128 13.12 13.13 -5.86
N ALA A 129 13.99 12.10 -5.88
CA ALA A 129 14.23 11.22 -4.73
C ALA A 129 14.67 11.94 -3.43
N ARG A 130 15.25 13.14 -3.53
CA ARG A 130 15.79 13.87 -2.36
C ARG A 130 14.72 14.50 -1.48
N THR A 131 13.49 14.65 -1.96
CA THR A 131 12.41 15.29 -1.19
C THR A 131 11.39 14.28 -0.65
N PHE A 132 11.17 13.15 -1.33
CA PHE A 132 10.12 12.17 -0.96
C PHE A 132 10.52 10.69 -1.13
N GLY A 133 11.80 10.39 -1.33
CA GLY A 133 12.29 9.05 -1.70
C GLY A 133 12.13 8.76 -3.20
N PRO A 134 12.84 7.75 -3.75
CA PRO A 134 12.77 7.40 -5.17
C PRO A 134 11.39 6.81 -5.51
N GLN A 135 10.40 7.68 -5.72
CA GLN A 135 9.05 7.29 -6.11
C GLN A 135 8.96 7.29 -7.63
N ASN A 136 9.45 6.22 -8.25
CA ASN A 136 9.01 5.88 -9.58
C ASN A 136 7.59 5.32 -9.45
N GLY A 137 6.61 5.97 -10.08
CA GLY A 137 5.24 5.45 -10.10
C GLY A 137 4.15 6.49 -9.88
N ILE A 138 3.16 6.13 -9.07
CA ILE A 138 1.94 6.89 -8.83
C ILE A 138 1.91 7.31 -7.36
N LEU A 139 1.77 8.61 -7.10
CA LEU A 139 1.52 9.17 -5.78
C LEU A 139 0.31 10.09 -5.85
N ILE A 140 -0.78 9.72 -5.18
CA ILE A 140 -1.89 10.62 -4.90
C ILE A 140 -1.90 10.90 -3.42
N GLY A 141 -1.49 12.12 -3.06
CA GLY A 141 -1.57 12.61 -1.70
C GLY A 141 -2.92 13.26 -1.39
N THR A 142 -2.90 14.22 -0.47
CA THR A 142 -4.09 15.00 -0.11
C THR A 142 -4.69 15.72 -1.32
N THR A 143 -5.95 15.41 -1.63
CA THR A 143 -6.78 16.07 -2.65
C THR A 143 -8.22 16.25 -2.16
N SER A 144 -9.04 17.01 -2.89
CA SER A 144 -10.50 17.09 -2.68
C SER A 144 -11.29 16.25 -3.71
N LEU A 145 -10.62 15.31 -4.38
CA LEU A 145 -11.22 14.44 -5.40
C LEU A 145 -12.17 13.44 -4.75
N GLU A 146 -13.20 13.04 -5.50
CA GLU A 146 -14.13 11.98 -5.09
C GLU A 146 -13.73 10.60 -5.65
N SER A 147 -12.92 10.57 -6.72
CA SER A 147 -12.42 9.35 -7.36
C SER A 147 -11.05 9.58 -7.99
N VAL A 148 -10.25 8.51 -8.00
CA VAL A 148 -8.93 8.42 -8.64
C VAL A 148 -8.85 7.23 -9.60
N ASP A 149 -10.00 6.64 -9.97
CA ASP A 149 -10.05 5.40 -10.75
C ASP A 149 -9.41 5.55 -12.13
N SER A 150 -9.47 6.72 -12.75
CA SER A 150 -8.78 6.93 -14.03
C SER A 150 -7.25 6.77 -13.92
N ILE A 151 -6.69 6.84 -12.71
CA ILE A 151 -5.26 6.64 -12.42
C ILE A 151 -5.00 5.22 -11.86
N PHE A 152 -5.84 4.73 -10.95
CA PHE A 152 -5.61 3.43 -10.28
C PHE A 152 -6.24 2.23 -10.97
N ASN A 153 -7.34 2.41 -11.70
CA ASN A 153 -8.08 1.33 -12.36
C ASN A 153 -7.58 1.11 -13.79
N ASN A 154 -6.29 0.79 -13.92
CA ASN A 154 -5.66 0.57 -15.21
C ASN A 154 -4.87 -0.74 -15.19
N ASN A 155 -5.06 -1.59 -16.21
CA ASN A 155 -4.29 -2.82 -16.39
C ASN A 155 -2.88 -2.50 -16.93
N ILE A 156 -2.04 -1.97 -16.05
CA ILE A 156 -0.67 -1.53 -16.32
C ILE A 156 0.27 -2.00 -15.22
N LYS A 157 1.55 -2.11 -15.59
CA LYS A 157 2.64 -2.32 -14.64
C LYS A 157 3.06 -0.98 -14.04
N VAL A 158 3.21 -0.94 -12.73
CA VAL A 158 3.72 0.21 -11.99
C VAL A 158 4.85 -0.27 -11.06
N GLU A 159 5.83 0.57 -10.78
CA GLU A 159 6.87 0.20 -9.81
C GLU A 159 6.31 0.36 -8.38
N SER A 160 5.77 1.54 -8.08
CA SER A 160 5.08 1.82 -6.83
C SER A 160 3.80 2.61 -7.09
N ALA A 161 2.77 2.36 -6.28
CA ALA A 161 1.56 3.17 -6.25
C ALA A 161 1.20 3.49 -4.80
N SER A 162 0.91 4.76 -4.53
CA SER A 162 0.57 5.25 -3.20
C SER A 162 -0.66 6.15 -3.25
N LEU A 163 -1.65 5.84 -2.43
CA LEU A 163 -2.83 6.64 -2.20
C LEU A 163 -2.90 7.03 -0.73
N PHE A 164 -2.78 8.32 -0.44
CA PHE A 164 -3.12 8.90 0.85
C PHE A 164 -4.48 9.55 0.71
N ALA A 165 -5.51 8.73 0.86
CA ALA A 165 -6.89 9.12 0.61
C ALA A 165 -7.29 10.25 1.55
N SER A 166 -7.93 11.27 0.99
CA SER A 166 -8.69 12.22 1.78
C SER A 166 -10.06 11.66 2.09
N GLY A 167 -10.75 12.22 3.09
CA GLY A 167 -12.11 11.79 3.45
C GLY A 167 -13.19 11.98 2.36
N ARG A 168 -12.83 12.43 1.14
CA ARG A 168 -13.74 12.52 -0.01
C ARG A 168 -13.64 11.34 -0.97
N ILE A 169 -12.48 10.70 -1.07
CA ILE A 169 -12.33 9.50 -1.90
C ILE A 169 -12.95 8.35 -1.13
N LYS A 170 -14.14 7.93 -1.55
CA LYS A 170 -14.88 6.88 -0.86
C LYS A 170 -14.62 5.48 -1.39
N ARG A 171 -14.08 5.39 -2.59
CA ARG A 171 -13.81 4.13 -3.26
C ARG A 171 -12.63 4.28 -4.20
N VAL A 172 -11.78 3.26 -4.24
CA VAL A 172 -10.71 3.11 -5.22
C VAL A 172 -10.72 1.71 -5.78
N VAL A 173 -10.67 1.60 -7.11
CA VAL A 173 -10.40 0.33 -7.80
C VAL A 173 -8.93 0.30 -8.21
N VAL A 174 -8.19 -0.68 -7.71
CA VAL A 174 -6.80 -0.93 -8.08
C VAL A 174 -6.77 -1.98 -9.18
N GLY A 175 -6.57 -1.53 -10.42
CA GLY A 175 -6.62 -2.35 -11.63
C GLY A 175 -5.26 -2.82 -12.16
N PHE A 176 -4.16 -2.48 -11.48
CA PHE A 176 -2.80 -2.83 -11.91
C PHE A 176 -2.63 -4.35 -12.03
N ASN A 177 -1.93 -4.81 -13.06
CA ASN A 177 -1.56 -6.23 -13.18
C ASN A 177 -0.26 -6.56 -12.46
N GLU A 178 0.60 -5.56 -12.25
CA GLU A 178 1.88 -5.72 -11.55
C GLU A 178 2.23 -4.44 -10.79
N SER A 179 2.60 -4.59 -9.52
CA SER A 179 3.24 -3.54 -8.72
C SER A 179 4.32 -4.11 -7.81
N ALA A 180 5.47 -3.47 -7.69
CA ALA A 180 6.42 -3.85 -6.63
C ALA A 180 5.88 -3.41 -5.26
N LYS A 181 5.18 -2.28 -5.19
CA LYS A 181 4.63 -1.74 -3.94
C LYS A 181 3.28 -1.04 -4.12
N LEU A 182 2.33 -1.33 -3.24
CA LEU A 182 1.02 -0.69 -3.17
C LEU A 182 0.79 -0.19 -1.74
N LEU A 183 0.72 1.13 -1.58
CA LEU A 183 0.43 1.80 -0.31
C LEU A 183 -0.96 2.43 -0.38
N ILE A 184 -1.85 2.07 0.54
CA ILE A 184 -3.16 2.71 0.67
C ILE A 184 -3.35 3.16 2.11
N HIS A 185 -3.26 4.46 2.31
CA HIS A 185 -3.43 5.10 3.60
C HIS A 185 -4.75 5.87 3.59
N GLY A 186 -5.64 5.55 4.52
CA GLY A 186 -6.83 6.35 4.76
C GLY A 186 -6.54 7.58 5.61
N ALA A 187 -7.59 8.33 5.91
CA ALA A 187 -7.51 9.45 6.83
C ALA A 187 -7.73 8.98 8.27
N GLU A 188 -6.92 9.47 9.20
CA GLU A 188 -6.94 9.07 10.62
C GLU A 188 -8.20 9.55 11.36
N ASP A 189 -8.83 10.63 10.89
CA ASP A 189 -10.00 11.23 11.54
C ASP A 189 -11.23 10.32 11.40
N ALA A 190 -11.91 10.06 12.53
CA ALA A 190 -13.14 9.24 12.58
C ALA A 190 -14.28 9.78 11.68
N ASP A 191 -14.23 11.07 11.33
CA ASP A 191 -15.18 11.74 10.43
C ASP A 191 -14.70 11.82 8.97
N ALA A 192 -13.42 11.49 8.71
CA ALA A 192 -12.93 11.44 7.35
C ALA A 192 -13.53 10.21 6.65
N GLY A 193 -14.28 10.48 5.58
CA GLY A 193 -15.10 9.51 4.89
C GLY A 193 -14.39 8.18 4.60
N GLN A 194 -15.21 7.14 4.63
CA GLN A 194 -14.84 5.73 4.51
C GLN A 194 -14.26 5.42 3.13
N LEU A 195 -13.14 4.70 3.05
CA LEU A 195 -12.55 4.23 1.79
C LEU A 195 -12.82 2.73 1.57
N GLU A 196 -13.55 2.41 0.50
CA GLU A 196 -13.66 1.07 -0.06
C GLU A 196 -12.49 0.81 -1.02
N VAL A 197 -11.79 -0.30 -0.85
CA VAL A 197 -10.68 -0.70 -1.73
C VAL A 197 -11.07 -1.97 -2.46
N VAL A 198 -11.17 -1.87 -3.79
CA VAL A 198 -11.43 -3.02 -4.65
C VAL A 198 -10.15 -3.37 -5.39
N LEU A 199 -9.64 -4.58 -5.15
CA LEU A 199 -8.46 -5.12 -5.79
C LEU A 199 -8.87 -5.93 -7.02
N GLY A 200 -8.32 -5.58 -8.18
CA GLY A 200 -8.72 -6.15 -9.47
C GLY A 200 -9.95 -5.43 -10.06
N GLY A 201 -9.82 -5.00 -11.31
CA GLY A 201 -10.93 -4.48 -12.10
C GLY A 201 -11.49 -5.53 -13.06
N GLU A 202 -12.59 -5.23 -13.76
CA GLU A 202 -13.22 -6.14 -14.74
C GLU A 202 -12.26 -6.62 -15.85
N SER A 203 -11.17 -5.89 -16.08
CA SER A 203 -10.15 -6.20 -17.10
C SER A 203 -8.89 -6.89 -16.54
N THR A 204 -8.82 -7.13 -15.23
CA THR A 204 -7.63 -7.65 -14.56
C THR A 204 -7.75 -9.15 -14.35
N THR A 205 -7.03 -9.94 -15.15
CA THR A 205 -7.07 -11.42 -15.08
C THR A 205 -6.01 -12.02 -14.18
N SER A 206 -4.99 -11.24 -13.82
CA SER A 206 -3.84 -11.66 -13.03
C SER A 206 -3.25 -10.43 -12.34
N ILE A 207 -2.86 -10.59 -11.07
CA ILE A 207 -2.34 -9.51 -10.24
C ILE A 207 -1.15 -10.01 -9.44
N HIS A 208 -0.01 -9.35 -9.64
CA HIS A 208 1.22 -9.61 -8.90
C HIS A 208 1.60 -8.36 -8.11
N ILE A 209 1.56 -8.44 -6.77
CA ILE A 209 1.97 -7.33 -5.90
C ILE A 209 3.15 -7.78 -5.06
N GLY A 210 4.26 -7.06 -5.10
CA GLY A 210 5.42 -7.32 -4.25
C GLY A 210 5.06 -7.06 -2.78
N GLU A 211 4.70 -5.82 -2.48
CA GLU A 211 4.33 -5.37 -1.13
C GLU A 211 2.97 -4.66 -1.17
N MET A 212 2.10 -4.99 -0.23
CA MET A 212 0.85 -4.27 0.00
C MET A 212 0.80 -3.78 1.44
N GLU A 213 0.61 -2.48 1.61
CA GLU A 213 0.45 -1.83 2.90
C GLU A 213 -0.89 -1.10 2.94
N MET A 214 -1.67 -1.38 3.97
CA MET A 214 -2.90 -0.67 4.27
C MET A 214 -2.86 -0.12 5.69
N GLN A 215 -3.15 1.16 5.83
CA GLN A 215 -3.15 1.84 7.12
C GLN A 215 -4.33 2.80 7.21
N TYR A 216 -5.14 2.69 8.27
CA TYR A 216 -6.32 3.53 8.48
C TYR A 216 -7.31 3.55 7.30
N ALA A 217 -7.20 2.61 6.35
CA ALA A 217 -7.88 2.69 5.07
C ALA A 217 -9.31 2.14 5.13
N LEU A 218 -9.54 1.12 5.96
CA LEU A 218 -10.69 0.23 5.93
C LEU A 218 -11.61 0.48 7.12
N THR A 219 -12.39 1.56 7.04
CA THR A 219 -13.30 1.93 8.12
C THR A 219 -14.72 1.37 7.98
N ASN A 220 -15.05 0.67 6.89
CA ASN A 220 -16.34 0.00 6.71
C ASN A 220 -16.27 -1.30 5.87
N MET A 221 -15.06 -1.73 5.50
CA MET A 221 -14.89 -3.04 4.87
C MET A 221 -14.69 -4.08 5.95
N SER A 222 -15.71 -4.92 6.17
CA SER A 222 -15.57 -6.08 7.05
C SER A 222 -14.64 -7.13 6.46
N HIS A 223 -14.50 -7.16 5.14
CA HIS A 223 -13.77 -8.18 4.40
C HIS A 223 -12.78 -7.59 3.41
N LEU A 224 -11.52 -8.00 3.51
CA LEU A 224 -10.49 -7.79 2.49
C LEU A 224 -10.20 -9.11 1.77
N HIS A 225 -10.54 -9.18 0.48
CA HIS A 225 -10.11 -10.28 -0.39
C HIS A 225 -8.83 -9.90 -1.13
N LEU A 226 -7.82 -10.78 -1.12
CA LEU A 226 -6.51 -10.57 -1.73
C LEU A 226 -6.39 -11.41 -3.02
N PRO A 227 -6.88 -10.94 -4.18
CA PRO A 227 -6.98 -11.75 -5.41
C PRO A 227 -5.63 -11.88 -6.15
N PHE A 228 -4.53 -12.06 -5.43
CA PHE A 228 -3.18 -12.04 -6.00
C PHE A 228 -2.70 -13.44 -6.37
N ASP A 229 -2.05 -13.52 -7.53
CA ASP A 229 -1.31 -14.73 -7.94
C ASP A 229 -0.03 -14.89 -7.11
N GLN A 230 0.59 -13.77 -6.75
CA GLN A 230 1.76 -13.68 -5.87
C GLN A 230 1.66 -12.41 -5.01
N LEU A 231 1.89 -12.58 -3.70
CA LEU A 231 2.09 -11.49 -2.75
C LEU A 231 3.39 -11.73 -1.95
N GLY A 232 4.27 -10.74 -1.90
CA GLY A 232 5.52 -10.81 -1.13
C GLY A 232 5.37 -10.32 0.31
N TRP A 233 4.61 -9.26 0.55
CA TRP A 233 4.35 -8.74 1.90
C TRP A 233 2.95 -8.17 2.01
N LEU A 234 2.24 -8.56 3.06
CA LEU A 234 1.00 -7.95 3.51
C LEU A 234 1.24 -7.24 4.84
N TYR A 235 1.02 -5.92 4.87
CA TYR A 235 1.01 -5.12 6.08
C TYR A 235 -0.38 -4.49 6.26
N LEU A 236 -1.08 -4.86 7.33
CA LEU A 236 -2.36 -4.28 7.71
C LEU A 236 -2.23 -3.66 9.08
N GLU A 237 -2.52 -2.36 9.18
CA GLU A 237 -2.42 -1.65 10.44
C GLU A 237 -3.60 -0.70 10.70
N ALA A 238 -4.09 -0.69 11.94
CA ALA A 238 -5.12 0.24 12.41
C ALA A 238 -6.46 0.11 11.67
N GLU A 239 -6.77 -1.09 11.17
CA GLU A 239 -8.00 -1.41 10.45
C GLU A 239 -9.10 -1.87 11.41
N LYS A 240 -9.73 -0.90 12.09
CA LYS A 240 -10.66 -1.11 13.22
C LYS A 240 -11.96 -1.85 12.88
N TYR A 241 -12.37 -1.87 11.61
CA TYR A 241 -13.66 -2.44 11.21
C TYR A 241 -13.52 -3.68 10.34
N MET A 242 -12.29 -4.01 9.97
CA MET A 242 -12.00 -5.21 9.21
C MET A 242 -12.04 -6.40 10.16
N THR A 243 -12.97 -7.32 9.90
CA THR A 243 -13.16 -8.53 10.70
C THR A 243 -12.65 -9.78 9.98
N TRP A 244 -12.36 -9.67 8.69
CA TRP A 244 -12.03 -10.80 7.84
C TRP A 244 -11.03 -10.42 6.74
N VAL A 245 -10.01 -11.26 6.55
CA VAL A 245 -9.11 -11.23 5.40
C VAL A 245 -9.09 -12.60 4.74
N SER A 246 -9.00 -12.64 3.40
CA SER A 246 -8.93 -13.90 2.65
C SER A 246 -7.95 -13.84 1.49
N ASN A 247 -7.40 -14.99 1.13
CA ASN A 247 -6.51 -15.17 -0.02
C ASN A 247 -6.99 -16.37 -0.88
N PRO A 248 -6.57 -16.45 -2.16
CA PRO A 248 -6.98 -17.52 -3.05
C PRO A 248 -6.24 -18.83 -2.74
N PRO A 249 -6.75 -20.00 -3.18
CA PRO A 249 -6.05 -21.28 -3.03
C PRO A 249 -4.60 -21.28 -3.56
N GLN A 250 -4.35 -20.48 -4.60
CA GLN A 250 -3.05 -20.27 -5.22
C GLN A 250 -2.03 -19.65 -4.25
N ALA A 251 -2.46 -19.03 -3.16
CA ALA A 251 -1.58 -18.50 -2.12
C ALA A 251 -0.70 -19.57 -1.47
N ALA A 252 -1.10 -20.85 -1.53
CA ALA A 252 -0.24 -21.96 -1.17
C ALA A 252 1.08 -22.01 -1.98
N GLN A 253 1.12 -21.40 -3.17
CA GLN A 253 2.31 -21.33 -4.02
C GLN A 253 3.14 -20.06 -3.83
N TRP A 254 2.71 -19.13 -2.98
CA TRP A 254 3.48 -17.92 -2.68
C TRP A 254 4.82 -18.31 -2.05
N SER A 255 5.88 -17.60 -2.43
CA SER A 255 7.21 -17.75 -1.84
C SER A 255 7.67 -16.44 -1.22
N ASN A 256 8.47 -16.54 -0.17
CA ASN A 256 9.07 -15.40 0.53
C ASN A 256 8.00 -14.39 0.99
N PHE A 257 6.85 -14.92 1.43
CA PHE A 257 5.73 -14.12 1.91
C PHE A 257 5.98 -13.62 3.33
N SER A 258 5.62 -12.37 3.59
CA SER A 258 5.63 -11.74 4.90
C SER A 258 4.21 -11.33 5.28
N LEU A 259 3.83 -11.57 6.53
CA LEU A 259 2.56 -11.11 7.10
C LEU A 259 2.82 -10.20 8.29
N THR A 260 2.24 -9.01 8.30
CA THR A 260 2.25 -8.10 9.44
C THR A 260 0.85 -7.58 9.69
N ILE A 261 0.29 -7.87 10.86
CA ILE A 261 -1.03 -7.43 11.29
C ILE A 261 -0.91 -6.75 12.65
N SER A 262 -1.36 -5.50 12.75
CA SER A 262 -1.29 -4.72 13.98
C SER A 262 -2.49 -3.79 14.15
N ARG A 263 -2.97 -3.60 15.38
CA ARG A 263 -4.10 -2.71 15.70
C ARG A 263 -5.36 -2.96 14.84
N THR A 264 -5.70 -4.21 14.54
CA THR A 264 -6.89 -4.61 13.76
C THR A 264 -7.87 -5.44 14.57
N GLU A 265 -9.13 -5.54 14.11
CA GLU A 265 -10.18 -6.40 14.71
C GLU A 265 -10.38 -7.72 13.92
N VAL A 266 -9.38 -8.12 13.12
CA VAL A 266 -9.51 -9.30 12.25
C VAL A 266 -9.65 -10.57 13.10
N ASN A 267 -10.58 -11.42 12.67
CA ASN A 267 -10.80 -12.71 13.29
C ASN A 267 -9.94 -13.80 12.63
N PHE A 268 -8.91 -14.23 13.34
CA PHE A 268 -8.03 -15.34 13.01
C PHE A 268 -8.29 -16.56 13.93
N THR A 269 -9.55 -16.85 14.24
CA THR A 269 -9.90 -18.06 15.02
C THR A 269 -9.88 -19.34 14.18
N SER A 270 -9.97 -19.25 12.85
CA SER A 270 -9.95 -20.40 11.94
C SER A 270 -9.51 -19.97 10.54
N GLU A 271 -8.98 -20.90 9.74
CA GLU A 271 -8.77 -20.69 8.30
C GLU A 271 -10.09 -20.63 7.50
N TYR A 272 -11.22 -20.96 8.14
CA TYR A 272 -12.54 -20.97 7.55
C TYR A 272 -13.42 -19.87 8.13
N MET A 273 -14.25 -19.28 7.27
CA MET A 273 -15.21 -18.26 7.62
C MET A 273 -16.57 -18.56 6.96
N PRO A 274 -17.69 -18.11 7.56
CA PRO A 274 -18.99 -18.19 6.91
C PRO A 274 -19.02 -17.26 5.69
N ASP A 275 -19.47 -17.79 4.55
CA ASP A 275 -19.81 -17.00 3.37
C ASP A 275 -21.13 -16.24 3.56
N GLU A 276 -21.54 -15.44 2.57
CA GLU A 276 -22.78 -14.67 2.60
C GLU A 276 -24.05 -15.54 2.75
N LYS A 277 -23.97 -16.84 2.44
CA LYS A 277 -25.06 -17.82 2.55
C LYS A 277 -24.99 -18.63 3.84
N GLY A 278 -24.02 -18.34 4.72
CA GLY A 278 -23.77 -19.06 5.97
C GLY A 278 -23.05 -20.41 5.78
N GLY A 279 -22.55 -20.72 4.58
CA GLY A 279 -21.70 -21.88 4.32
C GLY A 279 -20.27 -21.61 4.75
N TRP A 280 -19.57 -22.62 5.27
CA TRP A 280 -18.17 -22.46 5.64
C TRP A 280 -17.26 -22.54 4.40
N VAL A 281 -16.50 -21.49 4.14
CA VAL A 281 -15.51 -21.44 3.08
C VAL A 281 -14.12 -21.23 3.68
N ARG A 282 -13.12 -21.90 3.11
CA ARG A 282 -11.74 -21.66 3.50
C ARG A 282 -11.31 -20.31 2.96
N SER A 283 -11.03 -19.38 3.87
CA SER A 283 -10.64 -18.02 3.55
C SER A 283 -9.13 -17.83 3.56
N TRP A 284 -8.37 -18.68 4.23
CA TRP A 284 -6.92 -18.55 4.31
C TRP A 284 -6.21 -19.82 3.89
N TYR A 285 -5.22 -19.65 3.03
CA TYR A 285 -4.32 -20.67 2.53
C TYR A 285 -2.90 -20.23 2.86
N TRP A 286 -2.22 -21.01 3.70
CA TRP A 286 -0.82 -20.75 4.05
C TRP A 286 0.12 -21.13 2.90
N PRO A 287 1.19 -20.35 2.66
CA PRO A 287 2.24 -20.73 1.74
C PRO A 287 2.88 -22.08 2.09
N GLN A 288 3.09 -22.91 1.07
CA GLN A 288 3.77 -24.21 1.14
C GLN A 288 5.24 -24.12 0.69
N LYS A 289 5.76 -22.89 0.56
CA LYS A 289 7.17 -22.55 0.33
C LYS A 289 7.66 -21.70 1.49
N ASP A 290 8.95 -21.35 1.48
CA ASP A 290 9.54 -20.54 2.54
C ASP A 290 8.75 -19.25 2.76
N ILE A 291 8.45 -18.99 4.02
CA ILE A 291 7.82 -17.77 4.53
C ILE A 291 8.95 -16.90 5.06
N PHE A 292 8.92 -15.61 4.74
CA PHE A 292 9.95 -14.70 5.25
C PHE A 292 9.68 -14.36 6.72
N SER A 293 8.47 -13.86 7.02
CA SER A 293 8.08 -13.53 8.39
C SER A 293 6.56 -13.59 8.64
N VAL A 294 6.18 -13.72 9.90
CA VAL A 294 4.81 -13.58 10.39
C VAL A 294 4.86 -12.76 11.68
N ASP A 295 4.16 -11.64 11.72
CA ASP A 295 3.94 -10.82 12.91
C ASP A 295 2.45 -10.51 13.02
N ILE A 296 1.78 -11.08 14.03
CA ILE A 296 0.36 -10.84 14.32
C ILE A 296 0.27 -10.32 15.75
N SER A 297 0.03 -9.01 15.89
CA SER A 297 0.06 -8.28 17.16
C SER A 297 -1.27 -7.66 17.59
N SER A 298 -2.36 -8.13 16.99
CA SER A 298 -3.73 -7.71 17.31
C SER A 298 -4.75 -8.71 16.76
N GLY A 299 -6.01 -8.53 17.11
CA GLY A 299 -7.11 -9.36 16.67
C GLY A 299 -7.28 -10.62 17.50
N ASN A 300 -8.28 -11.43 17.13
CA ASN A 300 -8.63 -12.67 17.80
C ASN A 300 -7.96 -13.86 17.11
N LEU A 301 -6.95 -14.47 17.72
CA LEU A 301 -6.13 -15.53 17.11
C LEU A 301 -6.24 -16.84 17.88
N THR A 302 -6.40 -17.96 17.17
CA THR A 302 -6.26 -19.31 17.77
C THR A 302 -5.35 -20.20 16.94
N THR A 303 -4.92 -21.33 17.51
CA THR A 303 -4.12 -22.33 16.78
C THR A 303 -4.82 -22.92 15.56
N ALA A 304 -6.17 -22.93 15.54
CA ALA A 304 -6.93 -23.45 14.42
C ALA A 304 -6.76 -22.63 13.12
N PHE A 305 -6.27 -21.40 13.21
CA PHE A 305 -5.90 -20.61 12.04
C PHE A 305 -4.61 -21.11 11.35
N PHE A 306 -3.82 -21.95 12.02
CA PHE A 306 -2.57 -22.50 11.48
C PHE A 306 -2.65 -24.01 11.24
N GLU A 307 -3.84 -24.61 11.30
CA GLU A 307 -4.01 -26.06 11.17
C GLU A 307 -3.36 -26.63 9.92
N SER A 308 -3.62 -26.03 8.75
CA SER A 308 -3.06 -26.54 7.50
C SER A 308 -1.56 -26.28 7.38
N PHE A 309 -1.05 -25.23 8.03
CA PHE A 309 0.38 -24.96 8.13
C PHE A 309 1.05 -26.09 8.92
N PHE A 310 0.49 -26.49 10.06
CA PHE A 310 1.00 -27.62 10.85
C PHE A 310 0.90 -28.95 10.10
N GLU A 311 -0.24 -29.23 9.45
CA GLU A 311 -0.42 -30.45 8.65
C GLU A 311 0.66 -30.56 7.57
N TYR A 312 0.91 -29.47 6.84
CA TYR A 312 1.91 -29.45 5.79
C TYR A 312 3.34 -29.63 6.33
N GLN A 313 3.66 -28.97 7.46
CA GLN A 313 4.96 -29.14 8.11
C GLN A 313 5.19 -30.58 8.57
N ASN A 314 4.19 -31.21 9.19
CA ASN A 314 4.25 -32.60 9.64
C ASN A 314 4.37 -33.59 8.47
N ALA A 315 3.73 -33.31 7.34
CA ALA A 315 3.79 -34.15 6.14
C ALA A 315 5.16 -34.07 5.42
N THR A 316 5.91 -32.99 5.63
CA THR A 316 7.20 -32.73 4.95
C THR A 316 8.42 -32.93 5.83
N VAL A 317 8.23 -33.45 7.05
CA VAL A 317 9.31 -33.79 7.98
C VAL A 317 10.34 -34.71 7.30
N ASN A 318 11.62 -34.34 7.41
CA ASN A 318 12.77 -35.04 6.81
C ASN A 318 12.89 -34.94 5.27
N THR A 319 12.15 -34.04 4.61
CA THR A 319 12.41 -33.73 3.21
C THR A 319 13.49 -32.65 3.10
N THR A 320 14.32 -32.71 2.06
CA THR A 320 15.33 -31.68 1.77
C THR A 320 14.72 -30.32 1.37
N SER A 321 13.39 -30.25 1.25
CA SER A 321 12.60 -29.12 0.80
C SER A 321 11.53 -28.69 1.80
N GLN A 322 11.66 -29.07 3.08
CA GLN A 322 10.73 -28.64 4.13
C GLN A 322 10.78 -27.11 4.26
N PRO A 323 9.67 -26.39 4.04
CA PRO A 323 9.66 -24.93 4.08
C PRO A 323 9.95 -24.37 5.46
N LYS A 324 10.63 -23.24 5.49
CA LYS A 324 11.01 -22.56 6.73
C LYS A 324 10.36 -21.19 6.86
N VAL A 325 10.32 -20.71 8.11
CA VAL A 325 10.14 -19.29 8.41
C VAL A 325 11.52 -18.69 8.62
N LEU A 326 11.94 -17.84 7.69
CA LEU A 326 13.34 -17.43 7.54
C LEU A 326 13.80 -16.36 8.54
N HIS A 327 12.88 -15.49 8.99
CA HIS A 327 13.21 -14.36 9.84
C HIS A 327 12.47 -14.42 11.19
N GLU A 328 11.29 -13.83 11.27
CA GLU A 328 10.56 -13.62 12.51
C GLU A 328 9.18 -14.28 12.48
N PHE A 329 8.80 -14.89 13.59
CA PHE A 329 7.47 -15.43 13.85
C PHE A 329 6.99 -14.94 15.22
N ARG A 330 6.27 -13.80 15.23
CA ARG A 330 5.74 -13.15 16.43
C ARG A 330 4.22 -13.27 16.48
N LEU A 331 3.69 -13.79 17.59
CA LEU A 331 2.26 -13.86 17.88
C LEU A 331 1.96 -13.18 19.24
N THR A 332 1.32 -12.01 19.17
CA THR A 332 0.90 -11.17 20.30
C THR A 332 -0.57 -10.73 20.15
N PRO A 333 -1.54 -11.65 20.00
CA PRO A 333 -2.92 -11.28 19.73
C PRO A 333 -3.63 -10.69 20.95
N ASP A 334 -4.79 -10.05 20.78
CA ASP A 334 -5.52 -9.41 21.90
C ASP A 334 -6.08 -10.46 22.89
N ASN A 335 -6.42 -11.64 22.38
CA ASN A 335 -6.94 -12.78 23.12
C ASN A 335 -5.83 -13.74 23.59
N VAL A 336 -4.71 -13.22 24.10
CA VAL A 336 -3.55 -13.97 24.62
C VAL A 336 -3.94 -15.18 25.50
N ALA A 337 -5.10 -15.14 26.16
CA ALA A 337 -5.57 -16.21 27.04
C ALA A 337 -5.94 -17.53 26.34
N THR A 338 -6.16 -17.53 25.02
CA THR A 338 -6.69 -18.70 24.28
C THR A 338 -5.74 -19.26 23.23
N LEU A 339 -4.59 -18.62 23.00
CA LEU A 339 -3.60 -19.12 22.05
C LEU A 339 -2.71 -20.19 22.70
N ASP A 340 -2.66 -21.39 22.12
CA ASP A 340 -1.71 -22.43 22.50
C ASP A 340 -0.41 -22.28 21.70
N CYS A 341 0.68 -21.95 22.40
CA CYS A 341 1.99 -21.74 21.77
C CYS A 341 2.82 -23.04 21.61
N GLU A 342 2.40 -24.18 22.19
CA GLU A 342 3.19 -25.42 22.16
C GLU A 342 3.45 -25.99 20.75
N PRO A 343 2.47 -26.01 19.81
CA PRO A 343 2.71 -26.49 18.45
C PRO A 343 3.81 -25.71 17.72
N PHE A 344 3.87 -24.39 17.92
CA PHE A 344 4.90 -23.55 17.32
C PHE A 344 6.27 -23.77 17.94
N ARG A 345 6.34 -24.01 19.26
CA ARG A 345 7.61 -24.34 19.94
C ARG A 345 8.23 -25.60 19.37
N ASN A 346 7.43 -26.62 19.10
CA ASN A 346 7.92 -27.86 18.47
C ASN A 346 8.54 -27.60 17.09
N LEU A 347 8.01 -26.63 16.33
CA LEU A 347 8.61 -26.23 15.03
C LEU A 347 9.91 -25.45 15.19
N VAL A 348 10.04 -24.65 16.26
CA VAL A 348 11.32 -23.98 16.61
C VAL A 348 12.39 -25.00 16.96
N GLU A 349 12.05 -26.02 17.76
CA GLU A 349 12.98 -27.10 18.13
C GLU A 349 13.44 -27.91 16.91
N GLN A 350 12.60 -28.00 15.87
CA GLN A 350 12.92 -28.61 14.58
C GLN A 350 13.73 -27.70 13.64
N GLY A 351 13.97 -26.43 14.01
CA GLY A 351 14.68 -25.45 13.17
C GLY A 351 13.88 -25.00 11.94
N ILE A 352 12.55 -25.16 11.97
CA ILE A 352 11.63 -24.70 10.93
C ILE A 352 11.33 -23.21 11.10
N ILE A 353 11.24 -22.75 12.35
CA ILE A 353 11.06 -21.34 12.71
C ILE A 353 12.37 -20.82 13.30
N GLY A 354 12.91 -19.75 12.72
CA GLY A 354 14.14 -19.10 13.19
C GLY A 354 13.95 -18.32 14.49
N SER A 355 13.49 -17.07 14.40
CA SER A 355 13.16 -16.24 15.58
C SER A 355 11.69 -16.41 15.95
N PHE A 356 11.40 -16.68 17.22
CA PHE A 356 10.04 -16.95 17.70
C PHE A 356 9.70 -16.19 18.97
N GLU A 357 8.53 -15.56 18.95
CA GLU A 357 7.94 -14.87 20.10
C GLU A 357 6.43 -15.19 20.13
N CYS A 358 5.96 -15.76 21.23
CA CYS A 358 4.53 -16.07 21.39
C CYS A 358 4.09 -15.82 22.82
N TYR A 359 3.04 -15.01 22.95
CA TYR A 359 2.43 -14.73 24.24
C TYR A 359 1.18 -15.60 24.40
N SER A 360 1.13 -16.35 25.51
CA SER A 360 -0.06 -17.08 25.96
C SER A 360 -0.25 -16.89 27.46
N ARG A 361 -1.50 -16.89 27.96
CA ARG A 361 -1.73 -17.04 29.41
C ARG A 361 -1.66 -18.51 29.77
N LEU A 362 -0.79 -18.87 30.71
CA LEU A 362 -0.94 -20.11 31.45
C LEU A 362 -2.02 -19.93 32.52
N LYS A 363 -2.99 -20.84 32.53
CA LYS A 363 -3.92 -21.00 33.65
C LYS A 363 -3.25 -21.85 34.73
N ASP A 364 -2.16 -21.36 35.32
CA ASP A 364 -1.58 -22.00 36.49
C ASP A 364 -2.34 -21.58 37.75
N SER A 365 -2.61 -22.57 38.60
CA SER A 365 -3.51 -22.49 39.74
C SER A 365 -3.32 -21.23 40.61
N SER A 366 -4.40 -20.47 40.75
CA SER A 366 -4.65 -19.39 41.73
C SER A 366 -3.95 -18.03 41.59
N ALA A 367 -3.14 -17.77 40.55
CA ALA A 367 -2.64 -16.42 40.27
C ALA A 367 -2.51 -16.19 38.75
N TYR A 368 -3.05 -15.07 38.25
CA TYR A 368 -2.85 -14.65 36.87
C TYR A 368 -1.36 -14.35 36.65
N SER A 369 -0.67 -15.17 35.85
CA SER A 369 0.70 -14.93 35.43
C SER A 369 0.80 -14.89 33.91
N TRP A 370 1.67 -14.03 33.40
CA TRP A 370 2.00 -13.96 31.98
C TRP A 370 3.30 -14.72 31.74
N ARG A 371 3.34 -15.52 30.67
CA ARG A 371 4.57 -16.14 30.20
C ARG A 371 4.94 -15.53 28.87
N GLU A 372 6.01 -14.75 28.87
CA GLU A 372 6.71 -14.45 27.63
C GLU A 372 7.55 -15.69 27.30
N THR A 373 7.33 -16.25 26.11
CA THR A 373 8.23 -17.27 25.56
C THR A 373 8.91 -16.67 24.35
N SER A 374 10.11 -16.15 24.55
CA SER A 374 10.99 -15.69 23.49
C SER A 374 12.10 -16.72 23.28
N VAL A 375 12.23 -17.21 22.05
CA VAL A 375 13.37 -18.03 21.62
C VAL A 375 14.09 -17.25 20.53
N LEU A 376 15.20 -16.61 20.92
CA LEU A 376 16.12 -15.98 19.99
C LEU A 376 17.07 -17.05 19.47
N SER A 377 16.80 -17.63 18.30
CA SER A 377 17.83 -18.39 17.59
C SER A 377 18.62 -17.44 16.70
N SER A 378 19.82 -17.06 17.14
CA SER A 378 20.76 -16.35 16.26
C SER A 378 21.39 -17.38 15.32
N THR A 379 21.36 -17.13 14.01
CA THR A 379 21.93 -18.01 12.97
C THR A 379 23.46 -18.21 13.03
N TRP A 380 24.12 -17.74 14.10
CA TRP A 380 25.57 -17.80 14.26
C TRP A 380 26.05 -18.70 15.40
N SER A 381 25.17 -19.30 16.20
CA SER A 381 25.57 -20.27 17.22
C SER A 381 24.41 -21.19 17.57
N ALA A 382 24.65 -22.51 17.53
CA ALA A 382 23.70 -23.57 17.86
C ALA A 382 23.38 -23.61 19.37
N VAL A 383 22.80 -22.54 19.90
CA VAL A 383 22.27 -22.46 21.26
C VAL A 383 20.93 -21.74 21.20
N ALA A 384 19.84 -22.51 21.21
CA ALA A 384 18.52 -21.96 21.50
C ALA A 384 18.48 -21.67 23.01
N ILE A 385 18.47 -20.38 23.38
CA ILE A 385 18.20 -19.98 24.77
C ILE A 385 16.70 -19.72 24.84
N ALA A 386 15.95 -20.66 25.41
CA ALA A 386 14.58 -20.40 25.83
C ALA A 386 14.63 -19.59 27.12
N ALA A 387 14.28 -18.31 27.05
CA ALA A 387 14.04 -17.51 28.24
C ALA A 387 12.57 -17.66 28.63
N ILE A 388 12.32 -18.14 29.85
CA ILE A 388 10.99 -18.13 30.45
C ILE A 388 11.00 -17.01 31.50
N VAL A 389 10.29 -15.92 31.23
CA VAL A 389 10.12 -14.84 32.20
C VAL A 389 8.71 -14.93 32.78
N TYR A 390 8.62 -15.05 34.11
CA TYR A 390 7.37 -15.01 34.84
C TYR A 390 7.10 -13.58 35.31
N PHE A 391 5.98 -13.00 34.86
CA PHE A 391 5.46 -11.76 35.44
C PHE A 391 4.24 -12.07 36.29
N THR A 392 4.33 -11.78 37.60
CA THR A 392 3.21 -11.83 38.54
C THR A 392 2.58 -10.44 38.64
N ALA A 393 1.27 -10.32 38.40
CA ALA A 393 0.53 -9.12 38.80
C ALA A 393 0.44 -9.09 40.34
N LEU A 394 0.89 -8.00 40.95
CA LEU A 394 0.72 -7.72 42.38
C LEU A 394 -0.68 -7.19 42.70
#